data_AF-A0A949DQN6-F1
#
_entry.id   AF-A0A949DQN6-F1
#
_cell.length_a   1.000
_cell.length_b   1.000
_cell.length_c   1.000
_cell.angle_alpha   90.00
_cell.angle_beta   90.00
_cell.angle_gamma   90.00
#
_symmetry.space_group_name_H-M   'P 1'
#
loop_
_entity.id
_entity.type
_entity.pdbx_description
1 polymer ?
#
loop_
_entity_poly.entity_id
_entity_poly.type
_entity_poly.pdbx_seq_one_letter_code
_entity_poly.pdbx_strand_id
1 'polypeptide(L)'
;MEYYNKNKFANFPKKPVKTFQDLEVYQQALAANVFVVNFIVRSASEVAPVFDKRSPGDKKKISAGDSNEKLRTTSEAGRSTSGNVGTGTAEDIKKVILNTLANCACSIPHLIAEAHSFRFGTQKECLILLERVMLNCNKMVVYLDQTRDICATGLEVEKFEELQKKYMLIRRKVLNLQRSWQKYMGMPAGEKIIRDVRL
;
A
#
# COMPACT_ATOMS: atom_id res chain seq x y z
N MET A 1 4.71 55.58 -7.78
CA MET A 1 4.60 54.34 -6.99
C MET A 1 4.27 53.22 -7.98
N GLU A 2 5.29 52.65 -8.61
CA GLU A 2 5.15 51.64 -9.68
C GLU A 2 4.98 50.24 -9.06
N TYR A 3 3.89 49.58 -9.41
CA TYR A 3 3.59 48.22 -8.96
C TYR A 3 4.54 47.22 -9.63
N TYR A 4 5.47 46.67 -8.86
CA TYR A 4 6.38 45.61 -9.29
C TYR A 4 5.61 44.30 -9.48
N ASN A 5 5.27 43.95 -10.73
CA ASN A 5 4.63 42.68 -11.07
C ASN A 5 5.65 41.53 -10.96
N LYS A 6 5.62 40.80 -9.83
CA LYS A 6 6.52 39.68 -9.50
C LYS A 6 6.31 38.40 -10.30
N ASN A 7 5.42 38.36 -11.30
CA ASN A 7 5.04 37.12 -12.00
C ASN A 7 5.78 36.85 -13.32
N LYS A 8 7.04 37.30 -13.48
CA LYS A 8 7.82 37.08 -14.73
C LYS A 8 8.64 35.78 -14.79
N PHE A 9 8.57 34.88 -13.80
CA PHE A 9 9.37 33.63 -13.80
C PHE A 9 8.59 32.32 -13.65
N ALA A 10 7.25 32.31 -13.75
CA ALA A 10 6.44 31.13 -13.44
C ALA A 10 6.24 30.12 -14.60
N ASN A 11 6.80 30.38 -15.79
CA ASN A 11 6.52 29.58 -17.00
C ASN A 11 7.77 29.00 -17.69
N PHE A 12 8.83 28.68 -16.94
CA PHE A 12 9.74 27.67 -17.46
C PHE A 12 9.01 26.33 -17.44
N PRO A 13 8.95 25.58 -18.56
CA PRO A 13 8.38 24.25 -18.53
C PRO A 13 9.17 23.46 -17.49
N LYS A 14 8.48 22.99 -16.44
CA LYS A 14 9.05 22.05 -15.48
C LYS A 14 9.71 20.93 -16.30
N LYS A 15 10.93 20.53 -15.93
CA LYS A 15 11.69 19.50 -16.66
C LYS A 15 10.75 18.36 -17.07
N PRO A 16 10.77 17.91 -18.33
CA PRO A 16 9.88 16.85 -18.77
C PRO A 16 10.11 15.62 -17.89
N VAL A 17 9.00 15.04 -17.40
CA VAL A 17 9.02 13.83 -16.56
C VAL A 17 9.46 12.66 -17.43
N LYS A 18 10.73 12.27 -17.30
CA LYS A 18 11.32 11.18 -18.08
C LYS A 18 10.87 9.82 -17.53
N THR A 19 10.90 9.69 -16.21
CA THR A 19 10.59 8.43 -15.52
C THR A 19 9.45 8.61 -14.52
N PHE A 20 8.78 7.51 -14.17
CA PHE A 20 7.75 7.55 -13.14
C PHE A 20 8.30 7.94 -11.77
N GLN A 21 9.60 7.71 -11.53
CA GLN A 21 10.29 8.06 -10.29
C GLN A 21 10.42 9.58 -10.10
N ASP A 22 10.35 10.36 -11.19
CA ASP A 22 10.36 11.82 -11.15
C ASP A 22 9.00 12.40 -10.76
N LEU A 23 7.93 11.58 -10.74
CA LEU A 23 6.62 12.03 -10.30
C LEU A 23 6.64 12.25 -8.77
N GLU A 24 6.42 13.50 -8.35
CA GLU A 24 6.28 13.85 -6.93
C GLU A 24 5.24 12.96 -6.21
N VAL A 25 4.15 12.62 -6.91
CA VAL A 25 3.10 11.76 -6.37
C VAL A 25 3.58 10.32 -6.13
N TYR A 26 4.48 9.80 -6.98
CA TYR A 26 5.10 8.49 -6.78
C TYR A 26 6.02 8.52 -5.56
N GLN A 27 6.89 9.54 -5.47
CA GLN A 27 7.83 9.67 -4.35
C GLN A 27 7.10 9.76 -2.99
N GLN A 28 6.03 10.55 -2.93
CA GLN A 28 5.21 10.67 -1.71
C GLN A 28 4.47 9.38 -1.37
N ALA A 29 3.94 8.68 -2.38
CA ALA A 29 3.30 7.37 -2.19
C ALA A 29 4.29 6.31 -1.69
N LEU A 30 5.50 6.27 -2.25
CA LEU A 30 6.55 5.35 -1.82
C LEU A 30 6.99 5.64 -0.39
N ALA A 31 7.20 6.91 -0.03
CA ALA A 31 7.54 7.30 1.34
C ALA A 31 6.42 6.95 2.34
N ALA A 32 5.15 7.08 1.95
CA ALA A 32 4.01 6.66 2.78
C ALA A 32 3.97 5.13 2.95
N ASN A 33 4.19 4.37 1.86
CA ASN A 33 4.26 2.92 1.89
C ASN A 33 5.36 2.40 2.84
N VAL A 34 6.59 2.91 2.67
CA VAL A 34 7.72 2.55 3.54
C VAL A 34 7.40 2.83 5.00
N PHE A 35 6.72 3.95 5.28
CA PHE A 35 6.31 4.27 6.64
C PHE A 35 5.32 3.23 7.21
N VAL A 36 4.29 2.87 6.45
CA VAL A 36 3.30 1.85 6.86
C VAL A 36 3.98 0.52 7.16
N VAL A 37 4.81 0.02 6.25
CA VAL A 37 5.41 -1.31 6.38
C VAL A 37 6.44 -1.35 7.51
N ASN A 38 7.34 -0.36 7.57
CA ASN A 38 8.45 -0.39 8.53
C ASN A 38 8.04 0.01 9.95
N PHE A 39 7.05 0.89 10.11
CA PHE A 39 6.66 1.39 11.43
C PHE A 39 5.35 0.78 11.91
N ILE A 40 4.29 0.77 11.11
CA ILE A 40 2.99 0.27 11.59
C ILE A 40 2.97 -1.25 11.63
N VAL A 41 3.24 -1.92 10.52
CA VAL A 41 3.17 -3.39 10.43
C VAL A 41 4.20 -4.04 11.35
N ARG A 42 5.42 -3.49 11.37
CA ARG A 42 6.48 -3.98 12.25
C ARG A 42 6.15 -3.79 13.73
N SER A 43 5.70 -2.60 14.15
CA SER A 43 5.35 -2.36 15.55
C SER A 43 4.18 -3.24 16.00
N ALA A 44 3.17 -3.43 15.15
CA ALA A 44 2.06 -4.32 15.45
C ALA A 44 2.46 -5.81 15.57
N SER A 45 3.56 -6.22 14.92
CA SER A 45 4.07 -7.59 14.95
C SER A 45 5.03 -7.85 16.12
N GLU A 46 5.72 -6.82 16.61
CA GLU A 46 6.69 -6.91 17.72
C GLU A 46 6.02 -6.80 19.11
N VAL A 47 4.76 -6.36 19.18
CA VAL A 47 3.95 -6.35 20.40
C VAL A 47 3.37 -7.75 20.66
N ALA A 48 4.24 -8.73 20.91
CA ALA A 48 3.89 -9.95 21.65
C ALA A 48 3.77 -9.61 23.15
N PRO A 49 2.91 -10.31 23.92
CA PRO A 49 2.55 -9.88 25.27
C PRO A 49 3.80 -9.82 26.14
N VAL A 50 3.91 -8.77 26.96
CA VAL A 50 4.85 -8.70 28.08
C VAL A 50 4.52 -9.87 29.01
N PHE A 51 5.13 -11.03 28.75
CA PHE A 51 5.04 -12.19 29.62
C PHE A 51 6.13 -12.04 30.68
N ASP A 52 5.66 -12.09 31.92
CA ASP A 52 6.36 -11.95 33.18
C ASP A 52 7.79 -12.50 33.20
N LYS A 53 8.70 -11.73 33.81
CA LYS A 53 10.09 -12.14 34.03
C LYS A 53 10.10 -13.30 35.03
N ARG A 54 10.12 -14.54 34.56
CA ARG A 54 10.59 -15.69 35.35
C ARG A 54 11.91 -16.24 34.80
N SER A 55 12.83 -16.45 35.74
CA SER A 55 14.26 -16.71 35.59
C SER A 55 14.67 -17.80 34.60
N PRO A 56 15.90 -17.71 34.05
CA PRO A 56 16.50 -18.76 33.24
C PRO A 56 16.96 -19.91 34.14
N GLY A 57 16.17 -20.98 34.20
CA GLY A 57 16.51 -22.24 34.88
C GLY A 57 16.25 -23.43 33.97
N ASP A 58 17.29 -24.21 33.75
CA ASP A 58 17.33 -25.59 33.26
C ASP A 58 17.38 -25.86 31.74
N LYS A 59 18.64 -25.96 31.30
CA LYS A 59 19.08 -26.68 30.10
C LYS A 59 18.80 -28.18 30.28
N LYS A 60 17.99 -28.78 29.40
CA LYS A 60 18.03 -30.23 29.17
C LYS A 60 18.42 -30.55 27.74
N LYS A 61 19.37 -31.46 27.66
CA LYS A 61 20.29 -31.81 26.57
C LYS A 61 19.91 -33.19 26.06
N ILE A 62 19.61 -33.37 24.78
CA ILE A 62 19.50 -34.67 24.07
C ILE A 62 19.81 -34.35 22.58
N SER A 63 21.06 -34.47 22.12
CA SER A 63 21.81 -35.65 21.61
C SER A 63 21.36 -36.17 20.24
N ALA A 64 22.38 -36.38 19.40
CA ALA A 64 22.36 -36.66 17.96
C ALA A 64 22.17 -38.14 17.60
N GLY A 65 21.96 -38.37 16.30
CA GLY A 65 21.94 -39.67 15.61
C GLY A 65 20.55 -39.98 15.02
N ASP A 66 20.36 -40.52 13.83
CA ASP A 66 21.27 -41.01 12.79
C ASP A 66 20.43 -41.22 11.51
N SER A 67 21.12 -41.19 10.36
CA SER A 67 20.82 -41.73 9.02
C SER A 67 19.51 -42.51 8.77
N ASN A 68 18.79 -42.24 7.68
CA ASN A 68 18.98 -42.94 6.38
C ASN A 68 17.80 -42.75 5.38
N GLU A 69 18.15 -42.35 4.16
CA GLU A 69 17.66 -42.79 2.84
C GLU A 69 16.23 -43.39 2.64
N LYS A 70 15.40 -42.77 1.78
CA LYS A 70 14.94 -43.41 0.53
C LYS A 70 14.14 -42.50 -0.41
N LEU A 71 14.61 -42.48 -1.67
CA LEU A 71 13.96 -42.04 -2.89
C LEU A 71 12.79 -42.98 -3.24
N ARG A 72 11.60 -42.44 -3.55
CA ARG A 72 10.59 -43.10 -4.40
C ARG A 72 9.63 -42.07 -5.03
N THR A 73 9.48 -42.22 -6.33
CA THR A 73 8.63 -41.51 -7.28
C THR A 73 7.19 -42.01 -7.26
N THR A 74 6.27 -41.18 -7.81
CA THR A 74 4.90 -41.46 -8.32
C THR A 74 3.88 -41.95 -7.27
N SER A 75 2.61 -41.57 -7.22
CA SER A 75 1.72 -40.73 -8.03
C SER A 75 0.37 -40.68 -7.27
N GLU A 76 -0.50 -39.75 -7.66
CA GLU A 76 -1.97 -39.79 -7.54
C GLU A 76 -2.67 -39.42 -6.21
N ALA A 77 -3.50 -38.38 -6.38
CA ALA A 77 -4.90 -38.28 -5.99
C ALA A 77 -5.28 -38.17 -4.49
N GLY A 78 -6.00 -37.07 -4.22
CA GLY A 78 -6.97 -36.99 -3.13
C GLY A 78 -6.45 -36.28 -1.88
N ARG A 79 -6.52 -34.95 -1.87
CA ARG A 79 -6.61 -34.23 -0.59
C ARG A 79 -7.81 -33.33 -0.58
N SER A 80 -8.89 -33.90 -0.04
CA SER A 80 -9.93 -33.19 0.68
C SER A 80 -9.29 -32.19 1.65
N THR A 81 -9.28 -30.91 1.30
CA THR A 81 -9.19 -29.88 2.32
C THR A 81 -10.57 -29.77 2.94
N SER A 82 -10.77 -30.57 3.98
CA SER A 82 -11.72 -30.25 5.05
C SER A 82 -11.44 -28.81 5.45
N GLY A 83 -12.29 -27.90 5.00
CA GLY A 83 -12.27 -26.50 5.39
C GLY A 83 -12.70 -26.45 6.84
N ASN A 84 -11.73 -26.60 7.75
CA ASN A 84 -11.92 -26.32 9.15
C ASN A 84 -12.19 -24.81 9.23
N VAL A 85 -13.47 -24.43 9.34
CA VAL A 85 -13.88 -23.05 9.62
C VAL A 85 -13.53 -22.78 11.08
N GLY A 86 -12.23 -22.60 11.32
CA GLY A 86 -11.70 -22.20 12.61
C GLY A 86 -12.26 -20.83 12.92
N THR A 87 -12.97 -20.72 14.03
CA THR A 87 -13.34 -19.46 14.67
C THR A 87 -12.06 -18.61 14.79
N GLY A 88 -11.90 -17.62 13.93
CA GLY A 88 -10.67 -16.84 13.83
C GLY A 88 -10.33 -16.23 15.18
N THR A 89 -9.14 -16.53 15.70
CA THR A 89 -8.67 -15.93 16.95
C THR A 89 -8.47 -14.43 16.75
N ALA A 90 -8.50 -13.64 17.83
CA ALA A 90 -8.26 -12.19 17.74
C ALA A 90 -6.92 -11.86 17.05
N GLU A 91 -5.94 -12.75 17.18
CA GLU A 91 -4.63 -12.64 16.53
C GLU A 91 -4.71 -12.86 15.01
N ASP A 92 -5.56 -13.78 14.56
CA ASP A 92 -5.80 -14.01 13.13
C ASP A 92 -6.47 -12.78 12.50
N ILE A 93 -7.41 -12.15 13.20
CA ILE A 93 -8.06 -10.91 12.75
C ILE A 93 -7.04 -9.78 12.60
N LYS A 94 -6.14 -9.59 13.57
CA LYS A 94 -5.07 -8.59 13.47
C LYS A 94 -4.17 -8.84 12.26
N LYS A 95 -3.75 -10.08 12.03
CA LYS A 95 -2.94 -10.43 10.85
C LYS A 95 -3.66 -10.11 9.54
N VAL A 96 -4.96 -10.40 9.45
CA VAL A 96 -5.77 -10.06 8.27
C VAL A 96 -5.80 -8.54 8.04
N ILE A 97 -5.99 -7.75 9.09
CA ILE A 97 -6.01 -6.28 9.01
C ILE A 97 -4.64 -5.75 8.55
N LEU A 98 -3.56 -6.20 9.17
CA LEU A 98 -2.20 -5.76 8.85
C LEU A 98 -1.79 -6.13 7.42
N ASN A 99 -2.12 -7.34 6.97
CA ASN A 99 -1.87 -7.77 5.59
C ASN A 99 -2.69 -6.94 4.59
N THR A 100 -3.95 -6.64 4.92
CA THR A 100 -4.81 -5.80 4.07
C THR A 100 -4.26 -4.37 3.96
N LEU A 101 -3.83 -3.79 5.09
CA LEU A 101 -3.17 -2.49 5.14
C LEU A 101 -1.90 -2.46 4.29
N ALA A 102 -0.99 -3.43 4.50
CA ALA A 102 0.28 -3.53 3.78
C ALA A 102 0.07 -3.69 2.27
N ASN A 103 -0.82 -4.58 1.86
CA ASN A 103 -1.15 -4.80 0.45
C ASN A 103 -1.72 -3.53 -0.20
N CYS A 104 -2.59 -2.81 0.52
CA CYS A 104 -3.13 -1.55 0.02
C CYS A 104 -2.04 -0.48 -0.11
N ALA A 105 -1.17 -0.33 0.90
CA ALA A 105 -0.07 0.63 0.88
C ALA A 105 0.93 0.37 -0.28
N CYS A 106 1.30 -0.90 -0.50
CA CYS A 106 2.17 -1.31 -1.60
C CYS A 106 1.52 -1.12 -2.99
N SER A 107 0.21 -1.31 -3.10
CA SER A 107 -0.48 -1.19 -4.39
C SER A 107 -0.45 0.24 -4.97
N ILE A 108 -0.44 1.27 -4.13
CA ILE A 108 -0.50 2.68 -4.56
C ILE A 108 0.71 3.06 -5.44
N PRO A 109 1.98 2.91 -5.00
CA PRO A 109 3.13 3.20 -5.85
C PRO A 109 3.22 2.28 -7.08
N HIS A 110 2.80 1.01 -6.98
CA HIS A 110 2.77 0.10 -8.14
C HIS A 110 1.80 0.58 -9.21
N LEU A 111 0.57 0.93 -8.83
CA LEU A 111 -0.45 1.44 -9.75
C LEU A 111 -0.04 2.76 -10.40
N ILE A 112 0.71 3.63 -9.70
CA ILE A 112 1.26 4.86 -10.30
C ILE A 112 2.31 4.53 -11.37
N ALA A 113 3.22 3.59 -11.09
CA ALA A 113 4.22 3.16 -12.05
C ALA A 113 3.56 2.49 -13.27
N GLU A 114 2.56 1.64 -13.03
CA GLU A 114 1.78 0.99 -14.07
C GLU A 114 1.02 2.01 -14.92
N ALA A 115 0.30 2.96 -14.31
CA ALA A 115 -0.40 4.04 -15.02
C ALA A 115 0.56 4.85 -15.90
N HIS A 116 1.78 5.09 -15.43
CA HIS A 116 2.81 5.78 -16.20
C HIS A 116 3.24 4.98 -17.44
N SER A 117 3.31 3.64 -17.36
CA SER A 117 3.61 2.79 -18.52
C SER A 117 2.53 2.87 -19.60
N PHE A 118 1.26 2.99 -19.21
CA PHE A 118 0.13 3.09 -20.14
C PHE A 118 -0.17 4.51 -20.64
N ARG A 119 0.57 5.55 -20.21
CA ARG A 119 0.27 6.96 -20.52
C ARG A 119 0.30 7.30 -22.02
N PHE A 120 1.01 6.50 -22.82
CA PHE A 120 1.12 6.64 -24.28
C PHE A 120 0.37 5.53 -25.04
N GLY A 121 -0.32 4.62 -24.35
CA GLY A 121 -1.10 3.53 -24.93
C GLY A 121 -2.57 3.91 -25.16
N THR A 122 -3.48 2.95 -25.02
CA THR A 122 -4.93 3.17 -25.09
C THR A 122 -5.34 4.18 -24.02
N GLN A 123 -5.68 5.40 -24.44
CA GLN A 123 -5.69 6.62 -23.60
C GLN A 123 -6.45 6.50 -22.26
N LYS A 124 -7.43 5.59 -22.14
CA LYS A 124 -8.28 5.46 -20.95
C LYS A 124 -7.70 4.57 -19.84
N GLU A 125 -6.84 3.60 -20.15
CA GLU A 125 -6.33 2.62 -19.16
C GLU A 125 -5.51 3.28 -18.05
N CYS A 126 -4.59 4.19 -18.42
CA CYS A 126 -3.77 4.91 -17.45
C CYS A 126 -4.61 5.72 -16.47
N LEU A 127 -5.71 6.31 -16.93
CA LEU A 127 -6.61 7.11 -16.11
C LEU A 127 -7.44 6.23 -15.16
N ILE A 128 -7.86 5.03 -15.59
CA ILE A 128 -8.51 4.03 -14.74
C ILE A 128 -7.57 3.60 -13.61
N LEU A 129 -6.29 3.40 -13.92
CA LEU A 129 -5.28 3.08 -12.91
C LEU A 129 -5.11 4.23 -11.91
N LEU A 130 -5.06 5.50 -12.37
CA LEU A 130 -5.05 6.66 -11.47
C LEU A 130 -6.31 6.76 -10.60
N GLU A 131 -7.48 6.40 -11.12
CA GLU A 131 -8.71 6.30 -10.31
C GLU A 131 -8.59 5.21 -9.23
N ARG A 132 -7.98 4.08 -9.57
CA ARG A 132 -7.70 3.00 -8.61
C ARG A 132 -6.71 3.44 -7.53
N VAL A 133 -5.71 4.25 -7.87
CA VAL A 133 -4.81 4.88 -6.88
C VAL A 133 -5.62 5.75 -5.91
N MET A 134 -6.53 6.60 -6.41
CA MET A 134 -7.37 7.44 -5.56
C MET A 134 -8.32 6.63 -4.68
N LEU A 135 -8.88 5.54 -5.20
CA LEU A 135 -9.68 4.59 -4.42
C LEU A 135 -8.86 3.98 -3.28
N ASN A 136 -7.63 3.54 -3.56
CA ASN A 136 -6.77 2.94 -2.55
C ASN A 136 -6.33 3.97 -1.51
N CYS A 137 -6.12 5.24 -1.87
CA CYS A 137 -5.89 6.30 -0.88
C CYS A 137 -7.07 6.47 0.08
N ASN A 138 -8.31 6.34 -0.39
CA ASN A 138 -9.49 6.38 0.48
C ASN A 138 -9.56 5.13 1.37
N LYS A 139 -9.29 3.94 0.83
CA LYS A 139 -9.25 2.70 1.60
C LYS A 139 -8.17 2.74 2.69
N MET A 140 -7.02 3.36 2.41
CA MET A 140 -5.96 3.53 3.40
C MET A 140 -6.42 4.28 4.65
N VAL A 141 -7.31 5.28 4.53
CA VAL A 141 -7.84 5.95 5.72
C VAL A 141 -8.60 4.98 6.61
N VAL A 142 -9.49 4.18 6.02
CA VAL A 142 -10.27 3.16 6.74
C VAL A 142 -9.34 2.11 7.37
N TYR A 143 -8.35 1.61 6.63
CA TYR A 143 -7.42 0.60 7.15
C TYR A 143 -6.52 1.15 8.26
N LEU A 144 -6.17 2.44 8.22
CA LEU A 144 -5.42 3.09 9.28
C LEU A 144 -6.26 3.24 10.55
N ASP A 145 -7.53 3.64 10.45
CA ASP A 145 -8.44 3.67 11.61
C ASP A 145 -8.61 2.27 12.23
N GLN A 146 -8.85 1.26 11.39
CA GLN A 146 -8.96 -0.14 11.85
C GLN A 146 -7.67 -0.61 12.56
N THR A 147 -6.51 -0.28 12.01
CA THR A 147 -5.23 -0.68 12.59
C THR A 147 -4.96 0.04 13.92
N ARG A 148 -5.28 1.34 14.00
CA ARG A 148 -5.18 2.13 15.23
C ARG A 148 -6.04 1.51 16.35
N ASP A 149 -7.29 1.21 16.03
CA ASP A 149 -8.29 0.83 17.04
C ASP A 149 -8.20 -0.65 17.44
N ILE A 150 -7.75 -1.54 16.54
CA ILE A 150 -7.77 -3.00 16.76
C ILE A 150 -6.38 -3.59 17.04
N CYS A 151 -5.33 -3.11 16.36
CA CYS A 151 -4.03 -3.79 16.36
C CYS A 151 -3.10 -3.38 17.50
N ALA A 152 -3.52 -2.50 18.42
CA ALA A 152 -2.76 -2.09 19.62
C ALA A 152 -1.27 -1.79 19.33
N THR A 153 -1.02 -1.00 18.29
CA THR A 153 0.32 -0.82 17.70
C THR A 153 1.34 -0.10 18.60
N GLY A 154 0.90 0.49 19.72
CA GLY A 154 1.74 1.32 20.59
C GLY A 154 2.13 2.68 19.98
N LEU A 155 1.60 3.03 18.81
CA LEU A 155 1.84 4.31 18.15
C LEU A 155 0.82 5.36 18.59
N GLU A 156 1.29 6.60 18.66
CA GLU A 156 0.48 7.78 18.94
C GLU A 156 -0.60 7.99 17.86
N VAL A 157 -1.79 8.42 18.28
CA VAL A 157 -2.94 8.66 17.39
C VAL A 157 -2.60 9.72 16.35
N GLU A 158 -1.82 10.75 16.70
CA GLU A 158 -1.41 11.80 15.76
C GLU A 158 -0.66 11.24 14.54
N LYS A 159 0.15 10.19 14.72
CA LYS A 159 0.90 9.57 13.60
C LYS A 159 -0.03 8.94 12.58
N PHE A 160 -1.15 8.36 13.02
CA PHE A 160 -2.17 7.83 12.11
C PHE A 160 -2.86 8.97 11.37
N GLU A 161 -3.24 10.04 12.05
CA GLU A 161 -3.90 11.19 11.43
C GLU A 161 -3.01 11.91 10.42
N GLU A 162 -1.72 12.09 10.72
CA GLU A 162 -0.74 12.65 9.78
C GLU A 162 -0.62 11.80 8.52
N LEU A 163 -0.62 10.47 8.69
CA LEU A 163 -0.55 9.55 7.56
C LEU A 163 -1.85 9.55 6.73
N GLN A 164 -3.01 9.65 7.37
CA GLN A 164 -4.29 9.84 6.68
C GLN A 164 -4.29 11.14 5.85
N LYS A 165 -3.83 12.26 6.44
CA LYS A 165 -3.65 13.55 5.74
C LYS A 165 -2.69 13.40 4.55
N LYS A 166 -1.61 12.62 4.70
CA LYS A 166 -0.66 12.31 3.62
C LYS A 166 -1.33 11.55 2.46
N TYR A 167 -2.13 10.53 2.73
CA TYR A 167 -2.87 9.81 1.68
C TYR A 167 -3.91 10.69 0.97
N MET A 168 -4.59 11.58 1.70
CA MET A 168 -5.52 12.56 1.09
C MET A 168 -4.79 13.58 0.22
N LEU A 169 -3.58 14.00 0.61
CA LEU A 169 -2.73 14.85 -0.21
C LEU A 169 -2.29 14.13 -1.50
N ILE A 170 -1.85 12.88 -1.39
CA ILE A 170 -1.47 12.03 -2.53
C ILE A 170 -2.66 11.92 -3.48
N ARG A 171 -3.85 11.59 -2.99
CA ARG A 171 -5.09 11.52 -3.78
C ARG A 171 -5.34 12.80 -4.58
N ARG A 172 -5.23 13.97 -3.94
CA ARG A 172 -5.40 15.27 -4.62
C ARG A 172 -4.36 15.48 -5.73
N LYS A 173 -3.11 15.10 -5.49
CA LYS A 173 -2.05 15.18 -6.51
C LYS A 173 -2.29 14.22 -7.67
N VAL A 174 -2.78 13.00 -7.41
CA VAL A 174 -3.19 12.05 -8.45
C VAL A 174 -4.32 12.63 -9.30
N LEU A 175 -5.33 13.25 -8.71
CA LEU A 175 -6.41 13.91 -9.45
C LEU A 175 -5.89 15.00 -10.38
N ASN A 176 -4.94 15.82 -9.90
CA ASN A 176 -4.31 16.85 -10.71
C ASN A 176 -3.46 16.27 -11.84
N LEU A 177 -2.77 15.14 -11.58
CA LEU A 177 -2.03 14.40 -12.60
C LEU A 177 -2.98 13.84 -13.67
N GLN A 178 -4.08 13.20 -13.28
CA GLN A 178 -5.11 12.68 -14.17
C GLN A 178 -5.66 13.79 -15.07
N ARG A 179 -6.02 14.94 -14.50
CA ARG A 179 -6.48 16.12 -15.25
C ARG A 179 -5.40 16.64 -16.22
N SER A 180 -4.13 16.61 -15.82
CA SER A 180 -3.04 17.00 -16.71
C SER A 180 -2.90 16.05 -17.89
N TRP A 181 -3.00 14.74 -17.67
CA TRP A 181 -2.90 13.74 -18.73
C TRP A 181 -4.11 13.78 -19.67
N GLN A 182 -5.32 13.95 -19.14
CA GLN A 182 -6.53 14.16 -19.95
C GLN A 182 -6.38 15.33 -20.94
N LYS A 183 -5.79 16.45 -20.48
CA LYS A 183 -5.50 17.60 -21.34
C LYS A 183 -4.51 17.26 -22.44
N TYR A 184 -3.42 16.55 -22.12
CA TYR A 184 -2.44 16.11 -23.12
C TYR A 184 -3.04 15.12 -24.14
N MET A 185 -4.04 14.33 -23.74
CA MET A 185 -4.75 13.40 -24.60
C MET A 185 -5.88 14.05 -25.44
N GLY A 186 -6.13 15.35 -25.26
CA GLY A 186 -7.22 16.05 -25.96
C GLY A 186 -8.62 15.64 -25.48
N MET A 187 -8.75 15.03 -24.30
CA MET A 187 -10.05 14.64 -23.75
C MET A 187 -10.80 15.86 -23.19
N PRO A 188 -12.12 16.00 -23.46
CA PRO A 188 -12.92 17.09 -22.91
C PRO A 188 -13.00 17.02 -21.38
N ALA A 189 -12.98 18.20 -20.74
CA ALA A 189 -13.04 18.32 -19.30
C ALA A 189 -14.35 17.72 -18.76
N GLY A 190 -14.25 16.65 -17.97
CA GLY A 190 -15.41 16.01 -17.34
C GLY A 190 -15.94 14.76 -18.07
N GLU A 191 -15.27 14.27 -19.12
CA GLU A 191 -15.60 12.95 -19.67
C GLU A 191 -15.41 11.88 -18.59
N LYS A 192 -16.52 11.29 -18.15
CA LYS A 192 -16.50 10.16 -17.23
C LYS A 192 -15.93 8.96 -17.98
N ILE A 193 -14.92 8.33 -17.41
CA ILE A 193 -14.42 7.07 -17.93
C ILE A 193 -15.50 6.04 -17.64
N ILE A 194 -16.23 5.61 -18.67
CA ILE A 194 -17.23 4.56 -18.57
C ILE A 194 -16.48 3.31 -18.08
N ARG A 195 -16.84 2.87 -16.89
CA ARG A 195 -16.35 1.60 -16.34
C ARG A 195 -17.29 0.54 -16.87
N ASP A 196 -16.81 -0.36 -17.73
CA ASP A 196 -17.44 -1.66 -17.87
C ASP A 196 -17.17 -2.43 -16.57
N VAL A 197 -18.00 -2.16 -15.56
CA VAL A 197 -17.91 -2.84 -14.29
C VAL A 197 -18.48 -4.25 -14.49
N ARG A 198 -17.63 -5.22 -14.81
CA ARG A 198 -17.88 -6.59 -14.35
C ARG A 198 -17.50 -6.65 -12.87
N LEU A 199 -18.51 -6.56 -12.02
CA LEU A 199 -18.45 -7.04 -10.63
C LEU A 199 -18.34 -8.57 -10.64
#